data_AF-A0A7X0HLD6-F1
#
_entry.id   AF-A0A7X0HLD6-F1
#
_cell.length_a   1.000
_cell.length_b   1.000
_cell.length_c   1.000
_cell.angle_alpha   90.00
_cell.angle_beta   90.00
_cell.angle_gamma   90.00
#
_symmetry.space_group_name_H-M   'P 1'
#
loop_
_entity.id
_entity.type
_entity.pdbx_description
1 polymer ?
#
loop_
_entity_poly.entity_id
_entity_poly.type
_entity_poly.pdbx_seq_one_letter_code
_entity_poly.pdbx_strand_id
1 'polypeptide(L)'
;MALGREHTPGGDFLRRFGPTTVIFKRAENASITQRPDEVLRLAALVPAAGQRATSNNLNRHLLDVANAEADVRNYAGAVDTLLRVETAAPQWLPNQRLAADILTKVISRRRTLTPDMRRLADVVRLPAQM
;
A
#
# COMPACT_ATOMS: atom_id res chain seq x y z
N MET A 1 -13.84 -18.29 -24.06
CA MET A 1 -13.14 -18.57 -22.78
C MET A 1 -12.30 -17.36 -22.42
N ALA A 2 -12.46 -16.81 -21.22
CA ALA A 2 -11.79 -15.59 -20.77
C ALA A 2 -11.00 -15.87 -19.48
N LEU A 3 -9.85 -16.54 -19.60
CA LEU A 3 -8.89 -16.72 -18.53
C LEU A 3 -7.58 -16.09 -19.03
N GLY A 4 -7.25 -14.89 -18.55
CA GLY A 4 -6.00 -14.22 -18.96
C GLY A 4 -6.02 -12.69 -18.97
N ARG A 5 -7.17 -12.04 -18.74
CA ARG A 5 -7.26 -10.58 -18.69
C ARG A 5 -8.12 -10.11 -17.52
N GLU A 6 -7.83 -8.92 -17.03
CA GLU A 6 -8.71 -8.22 -16.08
C GLU A 6 -10.10 -8.02 -16.69
N HIS A 7 -11.12 -8.44 -15.96
CA HIS A 7 -12.52 -8.24 -16.30
C HIS A 7 -13.13 -7.24 -15.32
N THR A 8 -13.72 -6.16 -15.83
CA THR A 8 -14.40 -5.13 -15.02
C THR A 8 -15.88 -5.08 -15.45
N PRO A 9 -16.79 -5.79 -14.76
CA PRO A 9 -18.22 -5.76 -15.08
C PRO A 9 -18.77 -4.33 -14.95
N GLY A 10 -19.39 -3.81 -16.01
CA GLY A 10 -20.07 -2.49 -16.00
C GLY A 10 -19.17 -1.27 -15.74
N GLY A 11 -17.84 -1.41 -15.84
CA GLY A 11 -16.90 -0.32 -15.52
C GLY A 11 -16.70 -0.06 -14.03
N ASP A 12 -17.37 -0.82 -13.15
CA ASP A 12 -17.20 -0.75 -11.71
C ASP A 12 -15.85 -1.37 -11.31
N PHE A 13 -14.87 -0.52 -11.03
CA PHE A 13 -13.52 -0.93 -10.63
C PHE A 13 -13.50 -1.72 -9.32
N LEU A 14 -14.54 -1.62 -8.47
CA LEU A 14 -14.66 -2.42 -7.25
C LEU A 14 -14.93 -3.89 -7.57
N ARG A 15 -15.51 -4.19 -8.73
CA ARG A 15 -15.84 -5.55 -9.21
C ARG A 15 -14.79 -6.13 -10.16
N ARG A 16 -13.64 -5.46 -10.32
CA ARG A 16 -12.57 -5.91 -11.20
C ARG A 16 -11.96 -7.22 -10.70
N PHE A 17 -11.89 -8.23 -11.57
CA PHE A 17 -11.27 -9.52 -11.28
C PHE A 17 -10.46 -10.04 -12.47
N GLY A 18 -9.28 -10.59 -12.20
CA GLY A 18 -8.35 -11.10 -13.19
C GLY A 18 -6.97 -11.41 -12.60
N PRO A 19 -5.96 -11.69 -13.44
CA PRO A 19 -4.62 -12.09 -13.00
C PRO A 19 -3.94 -11.11 -12.02
N THR A 20 -4.12 -9.81 -12.21
CA THR A 20 -3.56 -8.77 -11.34
C THR A 20 -4.28 -8.73 -9.99
N THR A 21 -5.61 -8.83 -9.98
CA THR A 21 -6.36 -8.95 -8.72
C THR A 21 -5.95 -10.22 -7.95
N VAL A 22 -5.64 -11.32 -8.65
CA VAL A 22 -5.10 -12.54 -8.01
C VAL A 22 -3.73 -12.28 -7.39
N ILE A 23 -2.82 -11.57 -8.06
CA ILE A 23 -1.53 -11.18 -7.50
C ILE A 23 -1.72 -10.34 -6.24
N PHE A 24 -2.64 -9.36 -6.25
CA PHE A 24 -2.96 -8.56 -5.07
C PHE A 24 -3.46 -9.42 -3.91
N LYS A 25 -4.35 -10.37 -4.17
CA LYS A 25 -4.86 -11.27 -3.12
C LYS A 25 -3.80 -12.20 -2.56
N ARG A 26 -2.84 -12.63 -3.38
CA ARG A 26 -1.67 -13.39 -2.90
C ARG A 26 -0.76 -12.54 -2.04
N ALA A 27 -0.52 -11.29 -2.44
CA ALA A 27 0.27 -10.34 -1.66
C ALA A 27 -0.40 -10.03 -0.31
N GLU A 28 -1.72 -9.79 -0.30
CA GLU A 28 -2.51 -9.60 0.92
C GLU A 28 -2.39 -10.82 1.85
N ASN A 29 -2.50 -12.04 1.31
CA ASN A 29 -2.32 -13.26 2.11
C ASN A 29 -0.89 -13.39 2.68
N ALA A 30 0.14 -13.06 1.89
CA ALA A 30 1.52 -13.04 2.35
C ALA A 30 1.75 -11.99 3.45
N SER A 31 1.13 -10.82 3.34
CA SER A 31 1.14 -9.75 4.35
C SER A 31 0.52 -10.23 5.66
N ILE A 32 -0.69 -10.80 5.61
CA ILE A 32 -1.38 -11.36 6.79
C ILE A 32 -0.57 -12.48 7.44
N THR A 33 0.11 -13.31 6.64
CA THR A 33 0.96 -14.42 7.13
C THR A 33 2.39 -14.00 7.46
N GLN A 34 2.68 -12.69 7.48
CA GLN A 34 3.96 -12.10 7.88
C GLN A 34 5.15 -12.61 7.04
N ARG A 35 4.95 -12.67 5.72
CA ARG A 35 5.96 -13.06 4.72
C ARG A 35 6.35 -11.85 3.85
N PRO A 36 7.12 -10.89 4.38
CA PRO A 36 7.39 -9.63 3.69
C PRO A 36 8.13 -9.81 2.36
N ASP A 37 9.09 -10.75 2.29
CA ASP A 37 9.82 -11.02 1.04
C ASP A 37 8.90 -11.49 -0.09
N GLU A 38 7.88 -12.29 0.24
CA GLU A 38 6.90 -12.77 -0.73
C GLU A 38 5.97 -11.64 -1.20
N VAL A 39 5.59 -10.71 -0.31
CA VAL A 39 4.83 -9.51 -0.68
C VAL A 39 5.61 -8.69 -1.71
N LEU A 40 6.89 -8.41 -1.44
CA LEU A 40 7.74 -7.62 -2.34
C LEU A 40 7.97 -8.34 -3.68
N ARG A 41 8.18 -9.67 -3.64
CA ARG A 41 8.30 -10.48 -4.86
C ARG A 41 7.05 -10.41 -5.72
N LEU A 42 5.86 -10.51 -5.11
CA LEU A 42 4.58 -10.44 -5.82
C LEU A 42 4.31 -9.03 -6.34
N ALA A 43 4.66 -7.99 -5.59
CA ALA A 43 4.52 -6.60 -6.02
C ALA A 43 5.33 -6.30 -7.29
N ALA A 44 6.54 -6.86 -7.41
CA ALA A 44 7.37 -6.74 -8.61
C ALA A 44 6.76 -7.35 -9.87
N LEU A 45 5.77 -8.25 -9.73
CA LEU A 45 5.06 -8.87 -10.85
C LEU A 45 3.87 -8.03 -11.35
N VAL A 46 3.49 -6.99 -10.62
CA VAL A 46 2.36 -6.13 -10.99
C VAL A 46 2.82 -5.15 -12.07
N PRO A 47 2.20 -5.15 -13.27
CA PRO A 47 2.57 -4.21 -14.32
C PRO A 47 2.33 -2.76 -13.86
N ALA A 48 3.35 -1.91 -13.97
CA ALA A 48 3.25 -0.48 -13.64
C ALA A 48 2.31 0.29 -14.59
N ALA A 49 2.11 -0.21 -15.81
CA ALA A 49 1.31 0.46 -16.84
C ALA A 49 -0.18 0.15 -16.70
N GLY A 50 -1.01 1.21 -16.65
CA GLY A 50 -2.47 1.11 -16.84
C GLY A 50 -3.31 1.04 -15.56
N GLN A 51 -2.70 0.98 -14.38
CA GLN A 51 -3.45 1.13 -13.14
C GLN A 51 -3.53 2.60 -12.75
N ARG A 52 -4.69 3.22 -13.01
CA ARG A 52 -5.08 4.40 -12.24
C ARG A 52 -5.11 3.97 -10.77
N ALA A 53 -4.41 4.70 -9.91
CA ALA A 53 -4.28 4.46 -8.47
C ALA A 53 -5.60 4.66 -7.68
N THR A 54 -6.74 4.38 -8.32
CA THR A 54 -8.08 4.77 -7.87
C THR A 54 -8.96 3.56 -7.52
N SER A 55 -8.43 2.33 -7.58
CA SER A 55 -9.17 1.15 -7.10
C SER A 55 -8.79 0.81 -5.65
N ASN A 56 -9.79 0.56 -4.80
CA ASN A 56 -9.61 0.16 -3.40
C ASN A 56 -8.64 -1.03 -3.26
N ASN A 57 -8.68 -1.98 -4.22
CA ASN A 57 -7.79 -3.15 -4.24
C ASN A 57 -6.32 -2.76 -4.40
N LEU A 58 -6.03 -1.80 -5.28
CA LEU A 58 -4.67 -1.30 -5.47
C LEU A 58 -4.19 -0.52 -4.24
N ASN A 59 -5.03 0.34 -3.65
CA ASN A 59 -4.64 1.09 -2.47
C ASN A 59 -4.33 0.17 -1.29
N ARG A 60 -5.14 -0.87 -1.06
CA ARG A 60 -4.85 -1.90 -0.06
C ARG A 60 -3.56 -2.65 -0.36
N HIS A 61 -3.36 -3.06 -1.62
CA HIS A 61 -2.11 -3.70 -2.04
C HIS A 61 -0.88 -2.83 -1.76
N LEU A 62 -0.96 -1.53 -2.03
CA LEU A 62 0.15 -0.60 -1.74
C LEU A 62 0.41 -0.48 -0.23
N LEU A 63 -0.61 -0.57 0.62
CA LEU A 63 -0.37 -0.64 2.07
C LEU A 63 0.30 -1.96 2.49
N ASP A 64 -0.05 -3.09 1.87
CA ASP A 64 0.66 -4.36 2.10
C ASP A 64 2.14 -4.25 1.70
N VAL A 65 2.42 -3.61 0.57
CA VAL A 65 3.79 -3.34 0.10
C VAL A 65 4.53 -2.43 1.08
N ALA A 66 3.95 -1.30 1.47
CA ALA A 66 4.58 -0.37 2.42
C ALA A 66 4.86 -1.04 3.77
N ASN A 67 3.97 -1.93 4.24
CA ASN A 67 4.19 -2.71 5.45
C ASN A 67 5.37 -3.67 5.29
N ALA A 68 5.42 -4.41 4.18
CA ALA A 68 6.53 -5.31 3.89
C ALA A 68 7.88 -4.57 3.76
N GLU A 69 7.89 -3.39 3.13
CA GLU A 69 9.06 -2.51 3.06
C GLU A 69 9.51 -2.09 4.47
N ALA A 70 8.57 -1.71 5.35
CA ALA A 70 8.90 -1.37 6.73
C ALA A 70 9.37 -2.58 7.55
N ASP A 71 8.84 -3.78 7.30
CA ASP A 71 9.26 -5.04 7.93
C ASP A 71 10.73 -5.36 7.63
N VAL A 72 11.16 -5.20 6.38
CA VAL A 72 12.56 -5.39 5.96
C VAL A 72 13.45 -4.15 6.20
N ARG A 73 12.94 -3.15 6.94
CA ARG A 73 13.61 -1.89 7.27
C ARG A 73 13.94 -1.00 6.07
N ASN A 74 13.30 -1.22 4.93
CA ASN A 74 13.28 -0.29 3.80
C ASN A 74 12.32 0.87 4.08
N TYR A 75 12.67 1.71 5.06
CA TYR A 75 11.81 2.82 5.49
C TYR A 75 11.65 3.92 4.44
N ALA A 76 12.63 4.08 3.55
CA ALA A 76 12.52 5.04 2.46
C ALA A 76 11.45 4.61 1.43
N GLY A 77 11.47 3.33 1.04
CA GLY A 77 10.43 2.76 0.17
C GLY A 77 9.05 2.85 0.80
N ALA A 78 8.93 2.48 2.08
CA ALA A 78 7.64 2.55 2.79
C ALA A 78 7.04 3.98 2.78
N VAL A 79 7.88 5.01 2.98
CA VAL A 79 7.42 6.42 2.92
C VAL A 79 7.01 6.81 1.51
N ASP A 80 7.80 6.46 0.48
CA ASP A 80 7.45 6.74 -0.91
C ASP A 80 6.12 6.07 -1.31
N THR A 81 5.94 4.81 -0.95
CA THR A 81 4.70 4.08 -1.18
C THR A 81 3.51 4.74 -0.48
N LEU A 82 3.64 5.17 0.78
CA LEU A 82 2.59 5.90 1.50
C LEU A 82 2.26 7.25 0.84
N LEU A 83 3.25 8.01 0.37
CA LEU A 83 3.03 9.27 -0.36
C LEU A 83 2.27 9.05 -1.68
N ARG A 84 2.60 7.97 -2.40
CA ARG A 84 1.90 7.60 -3.64
C ARG A 84 0.43 7.28 -3.37
N VAL A 85 0.14 6.56 -2.28
CA VAL A 85 -1.25 6.28 -1.87
C VAL A 85 -1.98 7.55 -1.43
N GLU A 86 -1.32 8.42 -0.66
CA GLU A 86 -1.89 9.70 -0.21
C GLU A 86 -2.27 10.59 -1.40
N THR A 87 -1.37 10.70 -2.39
CA THR A 87 -1.61 11.48 -3.61
C THR A 87 -2.76 10.91 -4.43
N ALA A 88 -2.84 9.58 -4.51
CA ALA A 88 -3.85 8.89 -5.30
C ALA A 88 -5.24 8.85 -4.64
N ALA A 89 -5.29 8.83 -3.31
CA ALA A 89 -6.52 8.65 -2.54
C ALA A 89 -6.47 9.41 -1.20
N PRO A 90 -6.45 10.75 -1.22
CA PRO A 90 -6.20 11.58 -0.04
C PRO A 90 -7.27 11.46 1.04
N GLN A 91 -8.51 11.17 0.66
CA GLN A 91 -9.61 10.93 1.61
C GLN A 91 -9.63 9.49 2.15
N TRP A 92 -8.97 8.55 1.48
CA TRP A 92 -8.99 7.14 1.84
C TRP A 92 -7.93 6.79 2.89
N LEU A 93 -6.70 7.29 2.69
CA LEU A 93 -5.55 6.96 3.54
C LEU A 93 -5.74 7.30 5.02
N PRO A 94 -6.31 8.47 5.41
CA PRO A 94 -6.55 8.80 6.82
C PRO A 94 -7.47 7.82 7.56
N ASN A 95 -8.29 7.05 6.82
CA ASN A 95 -9.22 6.07 7.39
C ASN A 95 -8.60 4.67 7.52
N GLN A 96 -7.31 4.50 7.17
CA GLN A 96 -6.64 3.21 7.21
C GLN A 96 -5.74 3.09 8.43
N ARG A 97 -6.15 2.28 9.42
CA ARG A 97 -5.35 2.00 10.63
C ARG A 97 -3.94 1.48 10.30
N LEU A 98 -3.83 0.63 9.29
CA LEU A 98 -2.54 0.08 8.85
C LEU A 98 -1.56 1.16 8.39
N ALA A 99 -2.03 2.26 7.78
CA ALA A 99 -1.15 3.35 7.38
C ALA A 99 -0.51 4.05 8.60
N ALA A 100 -1.28 4.24 9.67
CA ALA A 100 -0.77 4.76 10.94
C ALA A 100 0.26 3.80 11.56
N ASP A 101 -0.04 2.50 11.62
CA ASP A 101 0.87 1.48 12.16
C ASP A 101 2.23 1.46 11.42
N ILE A 102 2.19 1.49 10.08
CA ILE A 102 3.39 1.52 9.23
C ILE A 102 4.19 2.78 9.53
N LEU A 103 3.55 3.95 9.57
CA LEU A 103 4.25 5.20 9.81
C LEU A 103 4.86 5.24 11.22
N THR A 104 4.12 4.82 12.25
CA THR A 104 4.64 4.65 13.62
C THR A 104 5.89 3.77 13.63
N LYS A 105 5.88 2.64 12.91
CA LYS A 105 7.06 1.78 12.77
C LYS A 105 8.25 2.50 12.11
N VAL A 106 8.00 3.26 11.05
CA VAL A 106 9.03 4.04 10.33
C VAL A 106 9.66 5.13 11.20
N ILE A 107 8.86 5.84 12.00
CA ILE A 107 9.31 7.03 12.74
C ILE A 107 9.80 6.72 14.16
N SER A 108 9.33 5.63 14.80
CA SER A 108 9.60 5.30 16.21
C SER A 108 11.09 5.23 16.60
N ARG A 109 11.99 4.98 15.65
CA ARG A 109 13.44 4.89 15.90
C ARG A 109 14.22 6.10 15.41
N ARG A 110 13.54 7.16 14.96
CA ARG A 110 14.16 8.34 14.36
C ARG A 110 14.18 9.51 15.34
N ARG A 111 15.35 10.13 15.49
CA ARG A 111 15.51 11.37 16.26
C ARG A 111 15.00 12.60 15.51
N THR A 112 14.89 12.54 14.19
CA THR A 112 14.45 13.66 13.36
C THR A 112 13.60 13.13 12.21
N LEU A 113 12.45 13.76 11.99
CA LEU A 113 11.52 13.43 10.91
C LEU A 113 11.77 14.31 9.69
N THR A 114 11.64 13.73 8.49
CA THR A 114 11.65 14.51 7.25
C THR A 114 10.32 15.27 7.11
N PRO A 115 10.26 16.32 6.25
CA PRO A 115 9.00 17.01 5.95
C PRO A 115 7.88 16.05 5.51
N ASP A 116 8.21 15.07 4.67
CA ASP A 116 7.25 14.07 4.20
C ASP A 116 6.73 13.17 5.32
N MET A 117 7.59 12.76 6.26
CA MET A 117 7.17 11.98 7.42
C MET A 117 6.23 12.77 8.33
N ARG A 118 6.50 14.07 8.52
CA ARG A 118 5.61 14.95 9.30
C ARG A 118 4.26 15.12 8.61
N ARG A 119 4.28 15.41 7.30
CA ARG A 119 3.07 15.50 6.48
C ARG A 119 2.24 14.22 6.55
N LEU A 120 2.86 13.06 6.39
CA LEU A 120 2.16 11.78 6.53
C LEU A 120 1.63 11.56 7.95
N ALA A 121 2.36 11.98 8.99
CA ALA A 121 1.92 11.85 10.38
C ALA A 121 0.64 12.66 10.64
N ASP A 122 0.55 13.87 10.07
CA ASP A 122 -0.65 14.68 10.12
C ASP A 122 -1.81 14.01 9.35
N VAL A 123 -1.54 13.48 8.16
CA VAL A 123 -2.53 12.79 7.31
C VAL A 123 -3.14 11.58 8.01
N VAL A 124 -2.30 10.73 8.61
CA VAL A 124 -2.76 9.53 9.33
C VAL A 124 -3.12 9.80 10.79
N ARG A 125 -3.10 11.08 11.21
CA ARG A 125 -3.52 11.56 12.54
C ARG A 125 -2.77 10.88 13.67
N LEU A 126 -1.46 10.71 13.53
CA LEU A 126 -0.63 10.24 14.63
C LEU A 126 -0.65 11.24 15.78
N PRO A 127 -0.72 10.78 17.05
CA PRO A 127 -0.64 11.67 18.19
C PRO A 127 0.71 12.39 18.20
N ALA A 128 0.71 13.69 18.52
CA ALA A 128 1.88 14.56 18.52
C ALA A 128 2.95 14.23 19.60
N GLN A 129 2.93 13.03 20.17
CA GLN A 129 3.83 12.58 21.22
C GLN A 129 4.48 11.25 20.80
N MET A 130 5.48 11.36 19.93
CA MET A 130 6.51 10.36 19.63
C MET A 130 7.81 11.08 19.29
#